data_AF-A0A7K2MW66-F1
#
_entry.id   AF-A0A7K2MW66-F1
#
_cell.length_a   1.000
_cell.length_b   1.000
_cell.length_c   1.000
_cell.angle_alpha   90.00
_cell.angle_beta   90.00
_cell.angle_gamma   90.00
#
_symmetry.space_group_name_H-M   'P 1'
#
loop_
_entity.id
_entity.type
_entity.pdbx_description
1 polymer ?
#
loop_
_entity_poly.entity_id
_entity_poly.type
_entity_poly.pdbx_seq_one_letter_code
_entity_poly.pdbx_strand_id
1 'polypeptide(L)'
;PRVDHARGLSALTTVRASRAAARQRAGRAGREAPGVVYRCWAEAEDARLPRFPAPEIKVADLTAFALQAACWGDPDASGLALLDPPPGGAMTAARSVLEAVGAVDAAGRATARGTRLARLGLHPRLGRALLDAEELSADVSRRPASEAAASPGRSGARSPGPVSSPAKAPEP
;
A
#
# COMPACT_ATOMS: atom_id res chain seq x y z
N PRO A 1 5.84 -0.64 10.10
CA PRO A 1 5.51 -0.99 8.69
C PRO A 1 6.78 -1.10 7.83
N ARG A 2 6.86 -2.14 7.00
CA ARG A 2 7.87 -2.27 5.94
C ARG A 2 7.17 -2.52 4.62
N VAL A 3 7.76 -2.05 3.53
CA VAL A 3 7.23 -2.30 2.19
C VAL A 3 7.31 -3.79 1.87
N ASP A 4 6.17 -4.38 1.53
CA ASP A 4 6.08 -5.69 0.88
C ASP A 4 6.16 -5.45 -0.63
N HIS A 5 7.33 -5.72 -1.21
CA HIS A 5 7.58 -5.48 -2.64
C HIS A 5 6.74 -6.36 -3.56
N ALA A 6 6.28 -7.53 -3.11
CA ALA A 6 5.43 -8.40 -3.92
C ALA A 6 4.02 -7.82 -4.07
N ARG A 7 3.51 -7.15 -3.03
CA ARG A 7 2.17 -6.55 -3.03
C ARG A 7 2.17 -5.06 -3.37
N GLY A 8 3.33 -4.41 -3.30
CA GLY A 8 3.46 -2.96 -3.44
C GLY A 8 2.64 -2.21 -2.39
N LEU A 9 2.56 -2.76 -1.17
CA LEU A 9 1.84 -2.20 -0.03
C LEU A 9 2.69 -2.35 1.24
N SER A 10 2.42 -1.53 2.25
CA SER A 10 3.02 -1.69 3.56
C SER A 10 2.50 -2.94 4.29
N ALA A 11 3.41 -3.72 4.87
CA ALA A 11 3.12 -4.86 5.73
C ALA A 11 3.66 -4.64 7.14
N LEU A 12 3.06 -5.33 8.11
CA LEU A 12 3.58 -5.40 9.47
C LEU A 12 4.56 -6.58 9.57
N THR A 13 5.77 -6.29 10.02
CA THR A 13 6.81 -7.29 10.21
C THR A 13 7.41 -7.13 11.60
N THR A 14 7.65 -8.26 12.26
CA THR A 14 8.28 -8.28 13.58
C THR A 14 9.77 -8.05 13.41
N VAL A 15 10.27 -7.02 14.10
CA VAL A 15 11.69 -6.65 14.07
C VAL A 15 12.24 -6.59 15.47
N ARG A 16 13.56 -6.79 15.59
CA ARG A 16 14.27 -6.54 16.85
C ARG A 16 14.12 -5.06 17.23
N ALA A 17 13.91 -4.81 18.52
CA ALA A 17 13.83 -3.45 19.05
C ALA A 17 15.22 -2.78 19.02
N SER A 18 15.24 -1.46 18.85
CA SER A 18 16.48 -0.68 19.02
C SER A 18 16.84 -0.51 20.49
N ARG A 19 18.10 -0.16 20.76
CA ARG A 19 18.57 0.17 22.12
C ARG A 19 17.80 1.34 22.70
N ALA A 20 17.52 2.37 21.89
CA ALA A 20 16.70 3.51 22.29
C ALA A 20 15.28 3.08 22.72
N ALA A 21 14.62 2.21 21.95
CA ALA A 21 13.29 1.70 22.31
C ALA A 21 13.32 0.85 23.59
N ALA A 22 14.33 -0.01 23.75
CA ALA A 22 14.52 -0.79 24.97
C ALA A 22 14.76 0.10 26.20
N ARG A 23 15.57 1.17 26.06
CA ARG A 23 15.79 2.16 27.13
C ARG A 23 14.51 2.94 27.46
N GLN A 24 13.72 3.30 26.46
CA GLN A 24 12.43 3.96 26.67
C GLN A 24 11.46 3.06 27.45
N ARG A 25 11.38 1.76 27.11
CA ARG A 25 10.58 0.78 27.86
C ARG A 25 11.09 0.63 29.30
N ALA A 26 12.41 0.56 29.48
CA ALA A 26 13.00 0.46 30.80
C ALA A 26 12.65 1.65 31.70
N GLY A 27 12.65 2.87 31.14
CA GLY A 27 12.26 4.08 31.86
C GLY A 27 10.80 4.11 32.33
N ARG A 28 9.92 3.25 31.77
CA ARG A 28 8.52 3.16 32.24
C ARG A 28 8.39 2.47 33.59
N ALA A 29 9.34 1.61 33.97
CA ALA A 29 9.29 0.89 35.23
C ALA A 29 9.58 1.78 36.44
N GLY A 30 10.29 2.90 36.25
CA GLY A 30 10.74 3.79 37.34
C GLY A 30 9.90 5.05 37.55
N ARG A 31 8.62 5.06 37.17
CA ARG A 31 7.79 6.29 37.18
C ARG A 31 7.34 6.72 38.57
N GLU A 32 7.00 5.76 39.43
CA GLU A 32 6.41 6.03 40.76
C GLU A 32 7.36 5.63 41.89
N ALA A 33 8.20 4.63 41.66
CA ALA A 33 9.16 4.09 42.62
C ALA A 33 10.32 3.39 41.85
N PRO A 34 11.41 3.00 42.53
CA PRO A 34 12.43 2.15 41.90
C PRO A 34 11.81 0.89 41.29
N GLY A 35 11.99 0.70 39.98
CA GLY A 35 11.44 -0.42 39.22
C GLY A 35 12.50 -1.32 38.61
N VAL A 36 12.12 -2.55 38.26
CA VAL A 36 12.99 -3.57 37.66
C VAL A 36 12.52 -3.88 36.23
N VAL A 37 13.48 -4.11 35.33
CA VAL A 37 13.22 -4.40 33.91
C VAL A 37 13.97 -5.66 33.52
N TYR A 38 13.24 -6.68 33.08
CA TYR A 38 13.81 -7.92 32.58
C TYR A 38 13.94 -7.87 31.06
N ARG A 39 15.17 -8.05 30.55
CA ARG A 39 15.45 -8.14 29.12
C ARG A 39 15.61 -9.60 28.72
N CYS A 40 14.74 -10.09 27.84
CA CYS A 40 14.73 -11.48 27.40
C CYS A 40 15.72 -11.74 26.25
N TRP A 41 16.96 -11.27 26.38
CA TRP A 41 18.07 -11.51 25.46
C TRP A 41 19.40 -11.40 26.20
N ALA A 42 20.47 -11.97 25.63
CA ALA A 42 21.80 -11.93 26.24
C ALA A 42 22.39 -10.51 26.20
N GLU A 43 23.19 -10.13 27.21
CA GLU A 43 23.84 -8.82 27.27
C GLU A 43 24.70 -8.51 26.02
N ALA A 44 25.41 -9.51 25.51
CA ALA A 44 26.18 -9.39 24.27
C ALA A 44 25.31 -9.07 23.04
N GLU A 45 24.03 -9.43 23.04
CA GLU A 45 23.08 -9.05 21.99
C GLU A 45 22.69 -7.57 22.09
N ASP A 46 22.61 -7.00 23.30
CA ASP A 46 22.24 -5.59 23.50
C ASP A 46 23.20 -4.63 22.80
N ALA A 47 24.50 -4.94 22.84
CA ALA A 47 25.54 -4.17 22.15
C ALA A 47 25.41 -4.22 20.61
N ARG A 48 24.83 -5.30 20.07
CA ARG A 48 24.63 -5.49 18.62
C ARG A 48 23.32 -4.89 18.10
N LEU A 49 22.39 -4.53 18.99
CA LEU A 49 21.13 -3.90 18.58
C LEU A 49 21.38 -2.51 17.96
N PRO A 50 20.59 -2.12 16.94
CA PRO A 50 20.65 -0.77 16.40
C PRO A 50 20.46 0.27 17.49
N ARG A 51 21.28 1.34 17.46
CA ARG A 51 21.21 2.41 18.47
C ARG A 51 19.84 3.09 18.46
N PHE A 52 19.33 3.40 17.26
CA PHE A 52 18.05 4.06 17.01
C PHE A 52 17.22 3.26 15.99
N PRO A 53 15.88 3.37 15.99
CA PRO A 53 15.09 2.80 14.90
C PRO A 53 15.45 3.48 13.57
N ALA A 54 15.32 2.75 12.46
CA ALA A 54 15.50 3.33 11.14
C ALA A 54 14.45 4.44 10.91
N PRO A 55 14.82 5.58 10.28
CA PRO A 55 13.86 6.62 9.93
C PRO A 55 12.74 6.06 9.06
N GLU A 56 11.49 6.41 9.38
CA GLU A 56 10.32 5.86 8.68
C GLU A 56 10.34 6.17 7.18
N ILE A 57 10.77 7.38 6.81
CA ILE A 57 10.90 7.82 5.42
C ILE A 57 11.85 6.94 4.58
N LYS A 58 12.74 6.17 5.22
CA LYS A 58 13.67 5.26 4.54
C LYS A 58 13.14 3.84 4.35
N VAL A 59 12.09 3.46 5.07
CA VAL A 59 11.62 2.05 5.15
C VAL A 59 10.14 1.86 4.85
N ALA A 60 9.36 2.94 4.91
CA ALA A 60 7.93 2.93 4.64
C ALA A 60 7.63 3.08 3.15
N ASP A 61 6.39 2.77 2.78
CA ASP A 61 5.83 3.09 1.47
C ASP A 61 5.63 4.61 1.36
N LEU A 62 6.26 5.21 0.37
CA LEU A 62 6.20 6.66 0.15
C LEU A 62 5.03 7.10 -0.73
N THR A 63 4.17 6.20 -1.21
CA THR A 63 3.07 6.55 -2.12
C THR A 63 2.13 7.61 -1.55
N ALA A 64 1.73 7.48 -0.27
CA ALA A 64 0.89 8.47 0.38
C ALA A 64 1.63 9.79 0.62
N PHE A 65 2.91 9.73 0.99
CA PHE A 65 3.74 10.91 1.19
C PHE A 65 3.97 11.68 -0.13
N ALA A 66 4.30 10.98 -1.21
CA ALA A 66 4.50 11.55 -2.53
C ALA A 66 3.24 12.25 -3.06
N LEU A 67 2.05 11.73 -2.77
CA LEU A 67 0.79 12.39 -3.12
C LEU A 67 0.64 13.72 -2.37
N GLN A 68 0.94 13.75 -1.07
CA GLN A 68 0.89 14.99 -0.29
C GLN A 68 1.92 16.00 -0.80
N ALA A 69 3.15 15.56 -1.08
CA ALA A 69 4.19 16.41 -1.65
C ALA A 69 3.75 17.02 -2.99
N ALA A 70 3.18 16.21 -3.89
CA ALA A 70 2.61 16.67 -5.14
C ALA A 70 1.44 17.66 -4.95
N CYS A 71 0.57 17.44 -3.95
CA CYS A 71 -0.50 18.37 -3.59
C CYS A 71 0.01 19.70 -3.01
N TRP A 72 1.18 19.70 -2.37
CA TRP A 72 1.86 20.91 -1.90
C TRP A 72 2.64 21.64 -3.01
N GLY A 73 2.76 21.03 -4.19
CA GLY A 73 3.48 21.60 -5.34
C GLY A 73 4.97 21.26 -5.38
N ASP A 74 5.44 20.34 -4.54
CA ASP A 74 6.83 19.84 -4.55
C ASP A 74 6.83 18.31 -4.77
N PRO A 75 6.64 17.85 -6.02
CA PRO A 75 6.51 16.42 -6.33
C PRO A 75 7.80 15.61 -6.09
N ASP A 76 8.95 16.28 -6.03
CA ASP A 76 10.23 15.68 -5.70
C ASP A 76 10.53 15.70 -4.19
N ALA A 77 9.72 16.39 -3.39
CA ALA A 77 9.98 16.67 -1.98
C ALA A 77 11.37 17.31 -1.75
N SER A 78 11.85 18.06 -2.74
CA SER A 78 13.21 18.63 -2.78
C SER A 78 13.31 19.99 -2.07
N GLY A 79 12.20 20.74 -2.03
CA GLY A 79 12.04 21.97 -1.28
C GLY A 79 11.63 21.76 0.18
N LEU A 80 11.33 20.52 0.59
CA LEU A 80 10.98 20.19 1.97
C LEU A 80 12.23 20.07 2.85
N ALA A 81 12.24 20.77 3.99
CA ALA A 81 13.31 20.69 4.99
C ALA A 81 13.22 19.42 5.86
N LEU A 82 13.30 18.24 5.23
CA LEU A 82 13.23 16.94 5.89
C LEU A 82 14.54 16.62 6.62
N LEU A 83 14.44 16.00 7.81
CA LEU A 83 15.60 15.55 8.59
C LEU A 83 16.46 14.53 7.83
N ASP A 84 15.79 13.64 7.12
CA ASP A 84 16.39 12.64 6.24
C ASP A 84 15.71 12.74 4.87
N PRO A 85 16.47 12.79 3.76
CA PRO A 85 15.87 12.82 2.44
C PRO A 85 15.19 11.49 2.11
N PRO A 86 14.09 11.51 1.34
CA PRO A 86 13.44 10.29 0.88
C PRO A 86 14.35 9.52 -0.08
N PRO A 87 14.45 8.18 0.02
CA PRO A 87 15.21 7.38 -0.93
C PRO A 87 14.64 7.53 -2.35
N GLY A 88 15.51 7.90 -3.31
CA GLY A 88 15.11 8.14 -4.70
C GLY A 88 14.33 6.99 -5.32
N GLY A 89 14.81 5.75 -5.16
CA GLY A 89 14.11 4.57 -5.70
C GLY A 89 12.71 4.35 -5.11
N ALA A 90 12.51 4.64 -3.82
CA ALA A 90 11.19 4.55 -3.20
C ALA A 90 10.26 5.68 -3.70
N MET A 91 10.81 6.88 -3.92
CA MET A 91 10.07 8.01 -4.45
C MET A 91 9.65 7.79 -5.92
N THR A 92 10.53 7.22 -6.75
CA THR A 92 10.20 6.83 -8.12
C THR A 92 9.08 5.79 -8.15
N ALA A 93 9.18 4.73 -7.33
CA ALA A 93 8.14 3.72 -7.23
C ALA A 93 6.79 4.30 -6.80
N ALA A 94 6.80 5.22 -5.81
CA ALA A 94 5.62 5.94 -5.37
C ALA A 94 4.97 6.74 -6.52
N ARG A 95 5.75 7.49 -7.30
CA ARG A 95 5.23 8.25 -8.45
C ARG A 95 4.62 7.36 -9.52
N SER A 96 5.28 6.26 -9.88
CA SER A 96 4.73 5.30 -10.84
C SER A 96 3.37 4.76 -10.39
N VAL A 97 3.17 4.53 -9.08
CA VAL A 97 1.87 4.15 -8.54
C VAL A 97 0.85 5.27 -8.66
N LEU A 98 1.24 6.52 -8.37
CA LEU A 98 0.36 7.68 -8.45
C LEU A 98 -0.08 8.00 -9.89
N GLU A 99 0.83 7.86 -10.86
CA GLU A 99 0.52 7.96 -12.28
C GLU A 99 -0.47 6.87 -12.69
N ALA A 100 -0.23 5.62 -12.29
CA ALA A 100 -1.10 4.49 -12.62
C ALA A 100 -2.53 4.64 -12.08
N VAL A 101 -2.71 5.27 -10.91
CA VAL A 101 -4.06 5.55 -10.36
C VAL A 101 -4.67 6.86 -10.87
N GLY A 102 -3.94 7.63 -11.67
CA GLY A 102 -4.34 8.94 -12.20
C GLY A 102 -4.38 10.05 -11.14
N ALA A 103 -3.60 9.90 -10.07
CA ALA A 103 -3.50 10.90 -9.00
C ALA A 103 -2.56 12.06 -9.36
N VAL A 104 -1.58 11.83 -10.23
CA VAL A 104 -0.65 12.86 -10.73
C VAL A 104 -0.58 12.86 -12.25
N ASP A 105 -0.22 14.01 -12.85
CA ASP A 105 0.06 14.14 -14.28
C ASP A 105 1.51 13.72 -14.62
N ALA A 106 1.87 13.77 -15.91
CA ALA A 106 3.23 13.43 -16.38
C ALA A 106 4.32 14.39 -15.87
N ALA A 107 3.94 15.57 -15.35
CA ALA A 107 4.84 16.51 -14.70
C ALA A 107 4.90 16.28 -13.16
N GLY A 108 4.25 15.22 -12.65
CA GLY A 108 4.19 14.88 -11.24
C GLY A 108 3.21 15.73 -10.42
N ARG A 109 2.42 16.61 -11.05
CA ARG A 109 1.50 17.51 -10.34
C ARG A 109 0.20 16.78 -10.00
N ALA A 110 -0.34 17.06 -8.82
CA ALA A 110 -1.60 16.45 -8.39
C ALA A 110 -2.77 16.82 -9.33
N THR A 111 -3.52 15.81 -9.75
CA THR A 111 -4.77 16.00 -10.52
C THR A 111 -5.94 16.32 -9.59
N ALA A 112 -7.10 16.68 -10.15
CA ALA A 112 -8.34 16.80 -9.35
C ALA A 112 -8.67 15.50 -8.61
N ARG A 113 -8.44 14.34 -9.25
CA ARG A 113 -8.58 13.02 -8.62
C ARG A 113 -7.55 12.84 -7.51
N GLY A 114 -6.29 13.22 -7.73
CA GLY A 114 -5.23 13.20 -6.72
C GLY A 114 -5.58 13.99 -5.46
N THR A 115 -6.06 15.23 -5.63
CA THR A 115 -6.52 16.07 -4.52
C THR A 115 -7.69 15.45 -3.76
N ARG A 116 -8.60 14.75 -4.46
CA ARG A 116 -9.71 14.01 -3.81
C ARG A 116 -9.18 12.81 -3.03
N LEU A 117 -8.26 12.04 -3.59
CA LEU A 117 -7.60 10.90 -2.93
C LEU A 117 -6.85 11.33 -1.67
N ALA A 118 -6.13 12.46 -1.72
CA ALA A 118 -5.39 13.02 -0.59
C ALA A 118 -6.27 13.31 0.64
N ARG A 119 -7.58 13.57 0.44
CA ARG A 119 -8.55 13.86 1.49
C ARG A 119 -9.18 12.61 2.13
N LEU A 120 -9.05 11.44 1.52
CA LEU A 120 -9.68 10.20 2.02
C LEU A 120 -8.95 9.60 3.24
N GLY A 121 -7.68 9.97 3.48
CA GLY A 121 -6.87 9.38 4.55
C GLY A 121 -6.53 7.89 4.32
N LEU A 122 -6.69 7.40 3.10
CA LEU A 122 -6.41 6.02 2.70
C LEU A 122 -5.20 5.95 1.77
N HIS A 123 -4.63 4.76 1.65
CA HIS A 123 -3.62 4.50 0.65
C HIS A 123 -4.18 4.81 -0.76
N PRO A 124 -3.45 5.51 -1.67
CA PRO A 124 -4.00 5.94 -2.96
C PRO A 124 -4.60 4.83 -3.82
N ARG A 125 -4.06 3.60 -3.75
CA ARG A 125 -4.64 2.41 -4.41
C ARG A 125 -6.04 2.05 -3.87
N LEU A 126 -6.23 2.12 -2.56
CA LEU A 126 -7.52 1.83 -1.92
C LEU A 126 -8.50 2.98 -2.14
N GLY A 127 -8.03 4.22 -2.03
CA GLY A 127 -8.84 5.40 -2.34
C GLY A 127 -9.36 5.38 -3.78
N ARG A 128 -8.52 4.94 -4.74
CA ARG A 128 -8.93 4.79 -6.14
C ARG A 128 -10.11 3.85 -6.31
N ALA A 129 -10.05 2.67 -5.67
CA ALA A 129 -11.14 1.69 -5.72
C ALA A 129 -12.46 2.26 -5.16
N LEU A 130 -12.39 3.07 -4.10
CA LEU A 130 -13.58 3.72 -3.52
C LEU A 130 -14.16 4.80 -4.44
N LEU A 131 -13.32 5.64 -5.03
CA LEU A 131 -13.79 6.68 -5.95
C LEU A 131 -14.45 6.08 -7.20
N ASP A 132 -13.89 4.98 -7.72
CA ASP A 132 -14.44 4.30 -8.88
C ASP A 132 -15.76 3.58 -8.56
N ALA A 133 -15.89 3.00 -7.36
CA ALA A 133 -17.13 2.39 -6.91
C ALA A 133 -18.27 3.40 -6.76
N GLU A 134 -17.96 4.61 -6.27
CA GLU A 134 -18.93 5.71 -6.18
C GLU A 134 -19.46 6.12 -7.57
N GLU A 135 -18.56 6.29 -8.54
CA GLU A 135 -18.90 6.63 -9.93
C GLU A 135 -19.81 5.57 -10.56
N LEU A 136 -19.48 4.28 -10.36
CA LEU A 136 -20.31 3.16 -10.85
C LEU A 136 -21.70 3.14 -10.20
N SER A 137 -21.79 3.42 -8.90
CA SER A 137 -23.08 3.45 -8.17
C SER A 137 -23.98 4.64 -8.59
N ALA A 138 -23.37 5.78 -8.93
CA ALA A 138 -24.07 6.94 -9.45
C ALA A 138 -24.66 6.67 -10.84
N ASP A 139 -23.93 5.94 -11.69
CA ASP A 139 -24.39 5.56 -13.03
C ASP A 139 -25.53 4.53 -13.00
N VAL A 140 -25.49 3.57 -12.08
CA VAL A 140 -26.61 2.61 -11.88
C VAL A 140 -27.88 3.33 -11.42
N SER A 141 -27.75 4.34 -10.57
CA SER A 141 -28.90 5.12 -10.06
C SER A 141 -29.50 6.08 -11.09
N ARG A 142 -28.73 6.46 -12.13
CA ARG A 142 -29.20 7.33 -13.23
C ARG A 142 -29.87 6.59 -14.37
N ARG A 143 -29.83 5.25 -14.40
CA ARG A 143 -30.59 4.49 -15.39
C ARG A 143 -32.09 4.64 -15.08
N PRO A 144 -32.92 5.12 -16.02
CA PRO A 144 -34.36 5.17 -15.80
C PRO A 144 -34.86 3.75 -15.53
N ALA A 145 -35.68 3.60 -14.49
CA ALA A 145 -36.22 2.32 -14.03
C ALA A 145 -37.07 1.56 -15.09
N SER A 146 -37.30 2.17 -16.26
CA SER A 146 -38.09 1.58 -17.34
C SER A 146 -37.37 0.52 -18.18
N GLU A 147 -36.05 0.32 -18.04
CA GLU A 147 -35.33 -0.71 -18.83
C GLU A 147 -34.71 -1.84 -18.00
N ALA A 148 -34.80 -1.82 -16.67
CA ALA A 148 -34.23 -2.88 -15.82
C ALA A 148 -35.04 -4.20 -15.83
N ALA A 149 -36.20 -4.24 -16.50
CA ALA A 149 -37.12 -5.38 -16.52
C ALA A 149 -37.13 -6.19 -17.83
N ALA A 150 -36.10 -6.07 -18.70
CA ALA A 150 -36.04 -6.84 -19.94
C ALA A 150 -34.66 -7.51 -20.16
N SER A 151 -34.33 -8.49 -19.33
CA SER A 151 -33.62 -9.69 -19.81
C SER A 151 -33.73 -10.86 -18.81
N PRO A 152 -34.61 -11.83 -19.10
CA PRO A 152 -34.36 -13.21 -18.75
C PRO A 152 -34.25 -14.01 -20.05
N GLY A 153 -33.03 -14.15 -20.57
CA GLY A 153 -32.74 -14.93 -21.77
C GLY A 153 -31.64 -15.95 -21.52
N ARG A 154 -31.84 -16.87 -20.56
CA ARG A 154 -31.08 -18.13 -20.51
C ARG A 154 -31.38 -18.90 -21.80
N SER A 155 -30.42 -18.96 -22.73
CA SER A 155 -30.52 -19.79 -23.93
C SER A 155 -29.35 -20.76 -24.00
N GLY A 156 -29.69 -22.05 -24.00
CA GLY A 156 -28.96 -23.06 -24.74
C GLY A 156 -27.84 -23.80 -24.01
N ALA A 157 -28.22 -24.76 -23.17
CA ALA A 157 -27.39 -25.94 -22.96
C ALA A 157 -27.14 -26.63 -24.31
N ARG A 158 -25.88 -26.71 -24.76
CA ARG A 158 -25.46 -27.66 -25.80
C ARG A 158 -24.76 -28.83 -25.10
N SER A 159 -25.38 -30.01 -25.19
CA SER A 159 -24.73 -31.30 -24.88
C SER A 159 -23.49 -31.49 -25.76
N PRO A 160 -22.36 -31.98 -25.21
CA PRO A 160 -21.34 -32.62 -26.02
C PRO A 160 -21.76 -34.07 -26.29
N GLY A 161 -21.99 -34.40 -27.57
CA GLY A 161 -22.11 -35.77 -28.05
C GLY A 161 -20.77 -36.54 -28.00
N PRO A 162 -20.78 -37.86 -28.24
CA PRO A 162 -19.72 -38.75 -27.79
C PRO A 162 -18.44 -38.62 -28.63
N VAL A 163 -17.30 -38.61 -27.94
CA VAL A 163 -15.96 -38.72 -28.53
C VAL A 163 -15.70 -40.14 -29.00
N SER A 164 -15.59 -40.32 -30.31
CA SER A 164 -15.06 -41.54 -30.94
C SER A 164 -13.53 -41.52 -30.87
N SER A 165 -12.93 -42.55 -30.28
CA SER A 165 -11.49 -42.84 -30.38
C SER A 165 -11.15 -43.42 -31.74
N PRO A 166 -9.91 -43.22 -32.21
CA PRO A 166 -9.17 -44.40 -32.64
C PRO A 166 -7.70 -44.43 -32.20
N ALA A 167 -7.33 -45.63 -31.75
CA ALA A 167 -6.15 -46.42 -32.10
C ALA A 167 -4.74 -45.80 -31.97
N LYS A 168 -4.07 -46.32 -30.93
CA LYS A 168 -2.61 -46.42 -30.74
C LYS A 168 -1.97 -47.27 -31.85
N ALA A 169 -0.83 -46.81 -32.39
CA ALA A 169 0.14 -47.62 -33.13
C ALA A 169 1.57 -47.27 -32.68
N PRO A 170 2.54 -48.20 -32.77
CA PRO A 170 3.71 -48.24 -31.89
C PRO A 170 4.98 -47.59 -32.48
N GLU A 171 5.85 -47.11 -31.60
CA GLU A 171 7.25 -46.75 -31.92
C GLU A 171 8.14 -48.00 -32.01
N PRO A 172 9.26 -47.91 -32.78
CA PRO A 172 10.23 -48.99 -32.94
C PRO A 172 11.11 -49.24 -31.71
#